data_AF-A0A3D5AJM1-F1
#
_entry.id   AF-A0A3D5AJM1-F1
#
_cell.length_a   1.000
_cell.length_b   1.000
_cell.length_c   1.000
_cell.angle_alpha   90.00
_cell.angle_beta   90.00
_cell.angle_gamma   90.00
#
_symmetry.space_group_name_H-M   'P 1'
#
loop_
_entity.id
_entity.type
_entity.pdbx_description
1 polymer ?
#
loop_
_entity_poly.entity_id
_entity_poly.type
_entity_poly.pdbx_seq_one_letter_code
_entity_poly.pdbx_strand_id
1 'polypeptide(L)' 'MTTTITLPEHLHAELKQIAEEERRSFTQTVVTELEKAVSTRRHRSRVQELAELVRDEHGDLLDRLA' A
#
# COMPACT_ATOMS: atom_id res chain seq x y z
N MET A 1 -15.42 -16.76 -5.65
CA MET A 1 -14.25 -17.29 -6.39
C MET A 1 -13.13 -17.49 -5.39
N THR A 2 -12.46 -18.64 -5.40
CA THR A 2 -11.37 -18.96 -4.46
C THR A 2 -10.07 -18.89 -5.22
N THR A 3 -9.18 -17.97 -4.83
CA THR A 3 -7.86 -17.82 -5.46
C THR A 3 -6.82 -18.44 -4.56
N THR A 4 -6.11 -19.46 -5.04
CA THR A 4 -5.02 -20.08 -4.31
C THR A 4 -3.77 -19.24 -4.50
N ILE A 5 -3.15 -18.81 -3.40
CA ILE A 5 -1.94 -17.99 -3.41
C ILE A 5 -0.85 -18.78 -2.70
N THR A 6 0.31 -18.92 -3.33
CA THR A 6 1.47 -19.56 -2.70
C THR A 6 2.23 -18.52 -1.91
N LEU A 7 2.33 -18.73 -0.59
CA LEU A 7 3.05 -17.85 0.33
C LEU A 7 4.37 -18.51 0.76
N PRO A 8 5.46 -17.75 0.84
CA PRO A 8 6.65 -18.16 1.57
C PRO A 8 6.31 -18.54 3.03
N GLU A 9 7.00 -19.54 3.56
CA GLU A 9 6.68 -20.13 4.87
C GLU A 9 6.74 -19.12 6.03
N HIS A 10 7.69 -18.19 5.97
CA HIS A 10 7.81 -17.11 6.96
C HIS A 10 6.59 -16.17 6.96
N LEU A 11 6.11 -15.76 5.79
CA LEU A 11 4.90 -14.92 5.68
C LEU A 11 3.65 -15.65 6.13
N HIS A 12 3.56 -16.95 5.85
CA HIS A 12 2.45 -17.77 6.33
C HIS A 12 2.43 -17.83 7.88
N ALA A 13 3.59 -18.02 8.51
CA ALA A 13 3.71 -18.05 9.96
C ALA A 13 3.31 -16.70 10.60
N GLU A 14 3.82 -15.58 10.07
CA GLU A 14 3.48 -14.24 10.55
C GLU A 14 1.99 -13.93 10.39
N LEU A 15 1.41 -14.20 9.22
CA LEU A 15 -0.02 -13.98 8.98
C LEU A 15 -0.92 -14.85 9.85
N LYS A 16 -0.46 -16.07 10.17
CA LYS A 16 -1.18 -16.96 11.09
C LYS A 16 -1.17 -16.40 12.52
N GLN A 17 -0.03 -15.88 12.97
CA GLN A 17 0.08 -15.24 14.27
C GLN A 17 -0.86 -14.02 14.37
N ILE A 18 -0.87 -13.15 13.35
CA ILE A 18 -1.77 -11.99 13.30
C ILE A 18 -3.24 -12.43 13.34
N ALA A 19 -3.59 -13.47 12.58
CA ALA A 19 -4.96 -14.00 12.57
C ALA A 19 -5.41 -14.51 13.95
N GLU A 20 -4.51 -15.19 14.67
CA GLU A 20 -4.75 -15.69 16.04
C GLU A 20 -4.90 -14.54 17.03
N GLU A 21 -4.02 -13.54 16.97
CA GLU A 21 -4.06 -12.35 17.83
C GLU A 21 -5.35 -11.52 17.63
N GLU A 22 -5.76 -11.33 16.37
CA GLU A 22 -6.95 -10.54 16.04
C GLU A 22 -8.26 -11.36 16.08
N ARG A 23 -8.19 -12.67 16.37
CA ARG A 23 -9.31 -13.62 16.33
C ARG A 23 -10.07 -13.58 14.99
N ARG A 24 -9.34 -13.46 13.89
CA ARG A 24 -9.87 -13.44 12.53
C ARG A 24 -9.55 -14.73 11.80
N SER A 25 -10.31 -15.03 10.76
CA SER A 25 -9.91 -16.11 9.86
C SER A 25 -8.63 -15.74 9.12
N PHE A 26 -7.82 -16.74 8.77
CA PHE A 26 -6.59 -16.53 8.00
C PHE A 26 -6.87 -15.80 6.68
N THR A 27 -7.90 -16.23 5.95
CA THR A 27 -8.31 -15.60 4.68
C THR A 27 -8.67 -14.12 4.87
N GLN A 28 -9.43 -13.80 5.93
CA GLN A 28 -9.78 -12.41 6.23
C GLN A 28 -8.55 -11.57 6.57
N THR A 29 -7.60 -12.15 7.29
CA THR A 29 -6.32 -11.50 7.64
C THR A 29 -5.51 -11.21 6.38
N VAL A 30 -5.34 -12.19 5.49
CA VAL A 30 -4.65 -12.02 4.20
C VAL A 30 -5.27 -10.88 3.39
N VAL A 31 -6.60 -10.86 3.24
CA VAL A 31 -7.30 -9.81 2.48
C VAL A 31 -7.06 -8.44 3.12
N THR A 32 -7.22 -8.34 4.44
CA THR A 32 -7.09 -7.08 5.19
C THR A 32 -5.67 -6.50 5.05
N GLU A 33 -4.64 -7.33 5.21
CA GLU A 33 -3.25 -6.88 5.08
C GLU A 33 -2.90 -6.51 3.63
N LEU A 34 -3.46 -7.22 2.64
CA LEU A 34 -3.29 -6.87 1.24
C LEU A 34 -3.94 -5.51 0.92
N GLU A 35 -5.14 -5.25 1.44
CA GLU A 35 -5.83 -3.95 1.27
C GLU A 35 -5.05 -2.80 1.92
N LYS A 36 -4.48 -3.01 3.12
CA LYS A 36 -3.59 -2.05 3.78
C LYS A 36 -2.33 -1.78 2.95
N ALA A 37 -1.71 -2.81 2.39
CA ALA A 37 -0.52 -2.66 1.56
C ALA A 37 -0.81 -1.89 0.26
N VAL A 38 -1.94 -2.22 -0.40
CA VAL A 38 -2.37 -1.54 -1.63
C VAL A 38 -2.73 -0.08 -1.37
N SER A 39 -3.51 0.19 -0.33
CA SER A 39 -3.90 1.57 0.04
C SER A 39 -2.69 2.42 0.41
N THR A 40 -1.73 1.87 1.16
CA THR A 40 -0.48 2.56 1.50
C THR A 40 0.35 2.90 0.27
N ARG A 41 0.51 1.95 -0.66
CA ARG A 41 1.20 2.20 -1.94
C ARG A 41 0.48 3.27 -2.77
N ARG A 42 -0.85 3.18 -2.88
CA ARG A 42 -1.66 4.15 -3.62
C ARG A 42 -1.54 5.55 -3.03
N HIS A 43 -1.56 5.68 -1.70
CA HIS A 43 -1.38 6.95 -1.03
C HIS A 43 0.01 7.52 -1.29
N ARG A 44 1.07 6.70 -1.18
CA ARG A 44 2.45 7.12 -1.46
C ARG A 44 2.63 7.59 -2.92
N SER A 45 2.09 6.85 -3.88
CA SER A 45 2.13 7.25 -5.30
C SER A 45 1.42 8.58 -5.53
N ARG A 46 0.27 8.80 -4.89
CA ARG A 46 -0.49 10.06 -5.01
C ARG A 46 0.23 11.24 -4.36
N VAL A 47 0.89 11.03 -3.22
CA VAL A 47 1.74 12.05 -2.59
C VAL A 47 2.92 12.42 -3.50
N GLN A 48 3.54 11.43 -4.15
CA GLN A 48 4.63 11.67 -5.09
C GLN A 48 4.17 12.44 -6.33
N GLU A 49 3.04 12.04 -6.92
CA GLU A 49 2.43 12.74 -8.06
C GLU A 49 2.08 14.21 -7.71
N LEU A 50 1.52 14.45 -6.53
CA LEU A 50 1.25 15.81 -6.04
C LEU A 50 2.54 16.62 -5.81
N ALA A 51 3.60 15.99 -5.33
CA ALA A 51 4.89 16.65 -5.15
C ALA A 51 5.55 17.01 -6.49
N GLU A 52 5.39 16.18 -7.52
CA GLU A 52 5.85 16.46 -8.89
C GLU A 52 5.06 17.62 -9.50
N LEU A 53 3.72 17.63 -9.37
CA LEU A 53 2.89 18.74 -9.84
C LEU A 53 3.25 20.08 -9.20
N VAL A 54 3.45 20.10 -7.88
CA VAL A 54 3.86 21.31 -7.15
C VAL A 54 5.24 21.78 -7.60
N ARG A 55 6.17 20.87 -7.87
CA ARG A 55 7.50 21.21 -8.38
C ARG A 55 7.42 21.85 -9.76
N ASP A 56 6.63 21.28 -10.66
CA ASP A 56 6.46 21.78 -12.02
C ASP A 56 5.78 23.16 -12.02
N GLU A 57 4.74 23.34 -11.21
CA GLU A 57 4.02 24.61 -11.08
C GLU A 57 4.89 25.72 -10.46
N HIS A 58 5.75 25.39 -9.50
CA HIS A 58 6.74 26.33 -8.95
C HIS A 58 7.86 26.64 -9.94
N GLY A 59 8.28 25.69 -10.78
CA GLY A 59 9.24 25.93 -11.86
C GLY A 59 8.70 26.92 -12.90
N ASP A 60 7.47 26.69 -13.36
CA ASP A 60 6.78 27.57 -14.30
C ASP A 60 6.55 28.99 -13.75
N LEU A 61 6.28 29.11 -12.45
CA LEU A 61 6.16 30.42 -11.79
C LEU A 61 7.49 31.17 -11.71
N LEU A 62 8.61 30.47 -11.46
CA LEU A 62 9.94 31.07 -11.45
C LEU A 62 10.37 31.50 -12.86
N ASP A 63 10.08 30.70 -13.88
CA ASP A 63 10.35 31.04 -15.28
C ASP A 63 9.53 32.24 -15.78
N ARG A 64 8.33 32.45 -15.23
CA ARG A 64 7.49 33.63 -15.55
C ARG A 64 7.90 34.92 -14.83
N LEU A 65 8.68 34.80 -13.76
CA LEU A 65 9.17 35.94 -12.97
C LEU A 65 10.57 36.42 -13.40
N ALA A 66 11.29 35.61 -14.19
CA ALA A 66 12.59 35.94 -14.80
C ALA A 66 12.42 36.73 -16.11
#